data_AF-A0A6N8NSW3-F1
#
_entry.id   AF-A0A6N8NSW3-F1
#
_cell.length_a   1.000
_cell.length_b   1.000
_cell.length_c   1.000
_cell.angle_alpha   90.00
_cell.angle_beta   90.00
_cell.angle_gamma   90.00
#
_symmetry.space_group_name_H-M   'P 1'
#
loop_
_entity.id
_entity.type
_entity.pdbx_description
1 polymer ?
#
loop_
_entity_poly.entity_id
_entity_poly.type
_entity_poly.pdbx_seq_one_letter_code
_entity_poly.pdbx_strand_id
1 'polypeptide(L)' 'YAKKARGLMSRFIIENRLTKPEQLTGFNSEGYFFDEASSSNGELVFKRYEQR' A
#
# COMPACT_ATOMS: atom_id res chain seq x y z
N TYR A 1 9.01 -4.99 -9.33
CA TYR A 1 8.87 -4.57 -7.92
C TYR A 1 7.62 -5.07 -7.19
N ALA A 2 6.57 -5.51 -7.90
CA ALA A 2 5.30 -5.93 -7.29
C ALA A 2 5.41 -7.03 -6.21
N LYS A 3 6.33 -8.00 -6.34
CA LYS A 3 6.53 -9.04 -5.31
C LYS A 3 7.05 -8.48 -3.98
N LYS A 4 7.94 -7.49 -4.02
CA LYS A 4 8.48 -6.82 -2.82
C LYS A 4 7.42 -5.94 -2.15
N ALA A 5 6.63 -5.23 -2.95
CA ALA A 5 5.52 -4.40 -2.45
C ALA A 5 4.52 -5.23 -1.64
N ARG A 6 4.13 -6.42 -2.13
CA ARG A 6 3.23 -7.34 -1.40
C ARG A 6 3.81 -7.75 -0.05
N GLY A 7 5.10 -8.08 0.01
CA GLY A 7 5.77 -8.45 1.27
C GLY A 7 5.77 -7.30 2.29
N LEU A 8 6.09 -6.08 1.84
CA LEU A 8 6.04 -4.88 2.69
C LEU A 8 4.63 -4.60 3.18
N MET A 9 3.64 -4.77 2.31
CA MET A 9 2.25 -4.53 2.65
C MET A 9 1.73 -5.56 3.67
N SER A 10 2.03 -6.85 3.49
CA SER A 10 1.73 -7.88 4.48
C SER A 10 2.41 -7.59 5.82
N ARG A 11 3.68 -7.16 5.80
CA ARG A 11 4.40 -6.77 7.01
C ARG A 11 3.72 -5.60 7.73
N PHE A 12 3.34 -4.55 7.00
CA PHE A 12 2.67 -3.37 7.55
C PHE A 12 1.33 -3.71 8.20
N ILE A 13 0.54 -4.60 7.57
CA ILE A 13 -0.73 -5.08 8.12
C ILE A 13 -0.51 -5.82 9.44
N ILE A 14 0.51 -6.69 9.51
CA ILE A 14 0.82 -7.48 10.70
C ILE A 14 1.37 -6.59 11.83
N GLU A 15 2.33 -5.72 11.53
CA GLU A 15 2.96 -4.84 12.53
C GLU A 15 1.95 -3.88 13.16
N ASN A 16 1.04 -3.30 12.36
CA ASN A 16 0.03 -2.36 12.84
C ASN A 16 -1.29 -3.03 13.24
N ARG A 17 -1.39 -4.36 13.11
CA ARG A 17 -2.61 -5.15 13.35
C ARG A 17 -3.84 -4.53 12.70
N LEU A 18 -3.72 -4.17 11.42
CA LEU A 18 -4.80 -3.53 10.69
C LEU A 18 -5.98 -4.49 10.56
N THR A 19 -7.18 -3.99 10.86
CA THR A 19 -8.43 -4.77 10.82
C THR A 19 -9.39 -4.24 9.77
N LYS A 20 -9.18 -3.00 9.30
CA LYS A 20 -10.02 -2.35 8.30
C LYS A 20 -9.23 -2.02 7.03
N PRO A 21 -9.85 -2.17 5.84
CA PRO A 21 -9.23 -1.82 4.57
C PRO A 21 -8.85 -0.33 4.48
N GLU A 22 -9.62 0.54 5.13
CA GLU A 22 -9.36 1.99 5.19
C GLU A 22 -7.98 2.31 5.78
N GLN A 23 -7.47 1.47 6.69
CA GLN A 23 -6.17 1.69 7.31
C GLN A 23 -4.99 1.39 6.36
N LEU A 24 -5.22 0.61 5.30
CA LEU A 24 -4.19 0.32 4.30
C LEU A 24 -3.83 1.57 3.49
N THR A 25 -4.69 2.59 3.44
CA THR A 25 -4.41 3.87 2.79
C THR A 25 -3.20 4.60 3.40
N GLY A 26 -2.87 4.31 4.67
CA GLY A 26 -1.69 4.82 5.35
C GLY A 26 -0.38 4.13 4.97
N PHE A 27 -0.40 3.11 4.10
CA PHE A 27 0.81 2.42 3.68
C PHE A 27 1.69 3.33 2.81
N ASN A 28 2.85 3.72 3.34
CA ASN A 28 3.82 4.61 2.68
C ASN A 28 5.26 4.06 2.61
N SER A 29 5.43 2.74 2.72
CA SER A 29 6.77 2.12 2.80
C SER A 29 7.57 2.27 1.51
N GLU A 30 8.89 2.49 1.60
CA GLU A 30 9.82 2.58 0.46
C GLU A 30 9.35 3.49 -0.70
N GLY A 31 8.65 4.59 -0.38
CA GLY A 31 8.17 5.56 -1.36
C GLY A 31 6.94 5.13 -2.15
N TYR A 32 6.30 4.02 -1.77
CA TYR A 32 4.93 3.73 -2.21
C TYR A 32 3.98 4.75 -1.57
N PHE A 33 2.94 5.14 -2.29
CA PHE A 33 1.88 6.01 -1.81
C PHE A 33 0.53 5.53 -2.35
N PHE A 34 -0.51 5.72 -1.54
CA PHE A 34 -1.87 5.40 -1.92
C PHE A 34 -2.40 6.40 -2.95
N ASP A 35 -2.98 5.90 -4.04
CA ASP A 35 -3.59 6.72 -5.08
C ASP A 35 -5.10 6.56 -5.02
N GLU A 36 -5.75 7.45 -4.28
CA GLU A 36 -7.22 7.41 -4.09
C GLU A 36 -7.97 7.56 -5.43
N ALA A 37 -7.46 8.40 -6.34
CA ALA A 37 -8.07 8.62 -7.65
C ALA A 37 -8.16 7.37 -8.52
N SER A 38 -7.19 6.45 -8.41
CA SER A 38 -7.19 5.16 -9.12
C SER A 38 -7.76 4.02 -8.25
N SER A 39 -8.04 4.26 -6.98
CA SER A 39 -8.56 3.25 -6.05
C SER A 39 -10.09 3.27 -6.08
N SER A 40 -10.70 2.16 -6.46
CA SER A 40 -12.16 2.05 -6.53
C SER A 40 -12.62 0.61 -6.36
N ASN A 41 -13.87 0.46 -5.92
CA ASN A 41 -14.62 -0.80 -5.92
C ASN A 41 -13.94 -2.01 -5.24
N GLY A 42 -13.12 -1.73 -4.21
CA GLY A 42 -12.40 -2.76 -3.45
C GLY A 42 -10.94 -2.97 -3.86
N GLU A 43 -10.47 -2.27 -4.90
CA GLU A 43 -9.05 -2.27 -5.28
C GLU A 43 -8.36 -0.99 -4.77
N LEU A 44 -7.33 -1.18 -3.95
CA LEU A 44 -6.47 -0.11 -3.44
C LEU A 44 -5.20 -0.07 -4.30
N VAL A 45 -5.02 1.04 -5.03
CA VAL A 45 -3.89 1.23 -5.93
C VAL A 45 -2.77 1.98 -5.20
N PHE A 46 -1.59 1.37 -5.18
CA PHE A 46 -0.38 1.97 -4.62
C PHE A 46 0.62 2.23 -5.73
N LYS A 47 1.01 3.50 -5.90
CA LYS A 47 2.01 3.93 -6.87
C LYS A 47 3.33 4.21 -6.15
N ARG A 48 4.42 4.20 -6.88
CA ARG A 48 5.75 4.58 -6.38
C ARG A 48 6.43 5.41 -7.46
N TYR A 49 6.98 6.56 -7.09
CA TYR A 49 7.85 7.29 -7.99
C TYR A 49 9.17 6.53 -8.09
N GLU A 50 9.50 6.08 -9.31
CA GLU A 50 10.79 5.46 -9.57
C GLU A 50 11.86 6.56 -9.45
N GLN A 51 12.62 6.55 -8.36
CA GLN A 51 13.84 7.36 -8.27
C GLN A 51 14.86 6.73 -9.23
N ARG A 52 15.12 7.47 -10.31
CA ARG A 52 16.05 7.12 -11.38
C ARG A 52 17.49 7.29 -10.93
#